data_AF-A0A0C1ZDB0-F1
#
_entry.id   AF-A0A0C1ZDB0-F1
#
_cell.length_a   1.000
_cell.length_b   1.000
_cell.length_c   1.000
_cell.angle_alpha   90.00
_cell.angle_beta   90.00
_cell.angle_gamma   90.00
#
_symmetry.space_group_name_H-M   'P 1'
#
loop_
_entity.id
_entity.type
_entity.pdbx_description
1 polymer ?
#
loop_
_entity_poly.entity_id
_entity_poly.type
_entity_poly.pdbx_seq_one_letter_code
_entity_poly.pdbx_strand_id
1 'polypeptide(L)' 'MANHLIKITESHSQGVREESEQVWCALASMDTERTLCGDAVDSDNIIKAEFKVVKRGGITCPLCLSVVKQVKAIKL' A
#
# COMPACT_ATOMS: atom_id res chain seq x y z
N MET A 1 3.22 14.37 9.67
CA MET A 1 3.20 12.90 9.52
C MET A 1 3.69 12.58 8.11
N ALA A 2 4.58 11.60 7.97
CA ALA A 2 5.05 11.14 6.67
C ALA A 2 4.19 9.95 6.20
N ASN A 3 4.06 9.79 4.89
CA ASN A 3 3.40 8.65 4.29
C ASN A 3 4.43 7.53 4.08
N HIS A 4 4.16 6.37 4.64
CA HIS A 4 4.91 5.14 4.39
C HIS A 4 4.25 4.42 3.21
N LEU A 5 5.04 4.12 2.18
CA LEU A 5 4.53 3.56 0.94
C LEU A 5 5.29 2.29 0.58
N ILE A 6 4.56 1.34 0.00
CA ILE A 6 5.10 0.10 -0.54
C ILE A 6 4.64 -0.08 -1.98
N LYS A 7 5.53 -0.55 -2.85
CA LYS A 7 5.23 -1.01 -4.19
C LYS A 7 5.58 -2.49 -4.28
N ILE A 8 4.56 -3.35 -4.29
CA ILE A 8 4.74 -4.79 -4.38
C ILE A 8 4.93 -5.13 -5.86
N THR A 9 6.05 -5.77 -6.18
CA THR A 9 6.36 -6.25 -7.54
C THR A 9 6.15 -7.75 -7.68
N GLU A 10 6.35 -8.49 -6.59
CA GLU A 10 6.20 -9.94 -6.57
C GLU A 10 5.78 -10.40 -5.16
N SER A 11 4.80 -11.31 -5.12
CA SER A 11 4.31 -11.93 -3.90
C SER A 11 4.03 -13.41 -4.11
N HIS A 12 4.09 -14.21 -3.05
CA HIS A 12 3.75 -15.64 -3.13
C HIS A 12 2.27 -15.87 -3.47
N SER A 13 1.39 -15.00 -2.98
CA SER A 13 -0.07 -15.11 -3.15
C SER A 13 -0.56 -14.75 -4.55
N GLN A 14 0.02 -13.74 -5.19
CA GLN A 14 -0.43 -13.24 -6.50
C GLN A 14 0.60 -13.40 -7.62
N GLY A 15 1.80 -13.92 -7.32
CA GLY A 15 2.90 -14.01 -8.27
C GLY A 15 3.52 -12.64 -8.60
N VAL A 16 4.12 -12.56 -9.80
CA VAL A 16 4.70 -11.33 -10.34
C VAL A 16 3.58 -10.43 -10.86
N ARG A 17 3.52 -9.18 -10.40
CA ARG A 17 2.55 -8.19 -10.89
C ARG A 17 3.07 -7.54 -12.17
N GLU A 18 2.20 -7.42 -13.17
CA GLU A 18 2.51 -6.67 -14.39
C GLU A 18 2.82 -5.21 -14.05
N GLU A 19 3.65 -4.55 -14.88
CA GLU A 19 4.12 -3.19 -14.62
C GLU A 19 2.96 -2.18 -14.49
N SER A 20 1.83 -2.44 -15.17
CA SER A 20 0.58 -1.69 -15.09
C SER A 20 -0.12 -1.78 -13.72
N GLU A 21 0.09 -2.87 -12.99
CA GLU A 21 -0.50 -3.15 -11.68
C GLU A 21 0.41 -2.76 -10.51
N GLN A 22 1.67 -2.41 -10.80
CA GLN A 22 2.63 -2.02 -9.78
C GLN A 22 2.39 -0.58 -9.30
N VAL A 23 1.51 -0.47 -8.32
CA VAL A 23 1.13 0.80 -7.70
C VAL A 23 1.79 1.01 -6.34
N TRP A 24 1.93 2.28 -5.95
CA TRP A 24 2.33 2.68 -4.60
C TRP A 24 1.10 2.64 -3.68
N CYS A 25 1.10 1.68 -2.77
CA CYS A 25 0.09 1.53 -1.74
C CYS A 25 0.54 2.22 -0.45
N ALA A 26 -0.43 2.77 0.29
CA ALA A 26 -0.15 3.27 1.63
C ALA A 26 0.00 2.09 2.61
N LEU A 27 1.06 2.11 3.40
CA LEU A 27 1.25 1.20 4.53
C LEU A 27 0.46 1.72 5.73
N ALA A 28 -0.27 0.82 6.37
CA ALA A 28 -0.92 1.04 7.65
C ALA A 28 -0.40 -0.02 8.62
N SER A 29 0.06 0.43 9.79
CA SER A 29 0.39 -0.44 10.91
C SER A 29 -0.79 -0.41 11.88
N MET A 30 -1.60 -1.47 11.85
CA MET A 30 -2.64 -1.71 12.86
C MET A 30 -2.16 -2.86 13.76
N ASP A 31 -2.68 -4.07 13.56
CA ASP A 31 -2.22 -5.27 14.27
C ASP A 31 -1.05 -5.96 13.57
N THR A 32 -0.95 -5.80 12.24
CA THR A 32 0.18 -6.22 11.40
C THR A 32 0.44 -5.14 10.34
N GLU A 33 1.62 -5.16 9.71
CA GLU A 33 1.85 -4.29 8.55
C GLU A 33 0.98 -4.75 7.39
N ARG A 34 0.15 -3.85 6.88
CA ARG A 34 -0.74 -4.11 5.74
C ARG A 34 -0.78 -2.89 4.84
N THR A 35 -1.08 -3.12 3.57
CA THR A 35 -1.48 -2.05 2.68
C THR A 35 -2.90 -1.60 3.00
N LEU A 36 -3.21 -0.33 2.75
CA LEU A 36 -4.56 0.20 2.92
C LEU A 36 -5.58 -0.44 1.96
N CYS A 37 -5.13 -1.07 0.87
CA CYS A 37 -5.97 -1.85 -0.03
C CYS A 37 -6.16 -3.31 0.40
N GLY A 38 -5.54 -3.76 1.50
CA GLY A 38 -5.83 -5.04 2.14
C GLY A 38 -4.74 -6.12 2.03
N ASP A 39 -3.73 -5.93 1.17
CA ASP A 39 -2.59 -6.86 1.07
C ASP A 39 -1.82 -6.89 2.38
N ALA A 40 -1.61 -8.08 2.93
CA ALA A 40 -0.73 -8.30 4.08
C ALA A 40 0.73 -8.08 3.66
N VAL A 41 1.45 -7.32 4.48
CA VAL A 41 2.88 -7.08 4.33
C VAL A 41 3.56 -7.89 5.40
N ASP A 42 3.85 -9.14 5.07
CA ASP A 42 4.60 -10.05 5.93
C ASP A 42 5.85 -10.56 5.18
N SER A 43 6.83 -11.03 5.94
CA SER A 43 8.10 -11.53 5.41
C SER A 43 7.95 -12.80 4.58
N ASP A 44 6.82 -13.50 4.72
CA ASP A 44 6.62 -14.84 4.17
C ASP A 44 5.84 -14.80 2.84
N ASN A 45 5.14 -13.69 2.56
CA ASN A 45 4.30 -13.49 1.39
C ASN A 45 4.92 -12.49 0.41
N ILE A 46 5.78 -11.57 0.85
CA ILE A 46 6.45 -10.61 -0.03
C ILE A 46 7.78 -11.17 -0.53
N ILE A 47 7.87 -11.43 -1.83
CA ILE A 47 9.11 -11.84 -2.50
C ILE A 47 9.93 -10.61 -2.89
N LYS A 48 9.27 -9.60 -3.48
CA LYS A 48 9.94 -8.38 -3.94
C LYS A 48 9.04 -7.16 -3.84
N ALA A 49 9.48 -6.18 -3.06
CA ALA A 49 8.81 -4.90 -2.90
C ALA A 49 9.80 -3.74 -2.72
N GLU A 50 9.38 -2.53 -3.10
CA GLU A 50 10.08 -1.28 -2.83
C GLU A 50 9.37 -0.48 -1.74
N PHE A 51 10.15 0.12 -0.85
CA PHE A 51 9.65 0.95 0.25
C PHE A 51 10.12 2.39 0.09
N LYS A 52 9.24 3.36 0.34
CA LYS A 52 9.63 4.77 0.41
C LYS A 52 8.81 5.55 1.43
N VAL A 53 9.41 6.60 1.97
CA VAL A 53 8.77 7.53 2.90
C VAL A 53 8.71 8.91 2.25
N VAL A 54 7.51 9.50 2.17
CA VAL A 54 7.31 10.83 1.56
C VAL A 54 6.57 11.77 2.51
N LYS A 55 6.90 13.07 2.47
CA LYS A 55 6.27 14.07 3.34
C LYS A 55 4.78 14.28 3.03
N ARG A 56 4.37 14.14 1.77
CA ARG A 56 2.98 14.30 1.31
C ARG A 56 2.76 13.56 -0.01
N GLY A 57 1.58 12.96 -0.18
CA GLY A 57 1.17 12.31 -1.43
C GLY A 57 1.86 10.97 -1.68
N GLY A 58 2.15 10.67 -2.95
CA GLY A 58 2.92 9.49 -3.38
C GLY A 58 2.14 8.18 -3.50
N ILE A 59 0.90 8.11 -3.02
CA ILE A 59 -0.01 6.97 -3.22
C ILE A 59 -0.51 6.99 -4.65
N THR A 60 -0.30 5.91 -5.41
CA THR A 60 -0.84 5.75 -6.78
C THR A 60 -1.88 4.63 -6.88
N CYS A 61 -2.07 3.84 -5.83
CA CYS A 61 -3.11 2.82 -5.77
C CYS A 61 -4.52 3.46 -5.76
N PRO A 62 -5.40 3.16 -6.74
CA PRO A 62 -6.75 3.72 -6.81
C PRO A 62 -7.61 3.38 -5.59
N LEU A 63 -7.47 2.15 -5.07
CA LEU A 63 -8.19 1.69 -3.88
C LEU A 63 -7.75 2.47 -2.64
N CYS A 64 -6.44 2.59 -2.40
CA CYS A 64 -5.90 3.37 -1.29
C CYS A 64 -6.40 4.83 -1.34
N LEU A 65 -6.40 5.44 -2.53
CA LEU A 65 -6.90 6.81 -2.71
C LEU A 65 -8.39 6.93 -2.42
N SER A 66 -9.20 5.95 -2.81
CA SER A 66 -10.64 5.90 -2.50
C SER A 66 -10.86 5.85 -0.98
N VAL A 67 -10.17 4.94 -0.27
CA VAL A 67 -10.27 4.81 1.19
C VAL A 67 -9.90 6.11 1.90
N VAL A 68 -8.77 6.74 1.53
CA VAL A 68 -8.34 8.01 2.13
C VAL A 68 -9.38 9.11 1.91
N LYS A 69 -10.01 9.17 0.73
CA LYS A 69 -11.08 10.14 0.44
C LYS A 69 -12.32 9.88 1.28
N GLN A 70 -12.73 8.62 1.43
CA GLN A 70 -13.88 8.24 2.24
C GLN A 70 -13.66 8.60 3.73
N VAL A 71 -12.50 8.24 4.28
CA VAL A 71 -12.16 8.57 5.68
C VAL A 71 -12.15 10.09 5.90
N LYS A 72 -11.59 10.86 4.97
CA LYS A 72 -11.59 12.34 5.05
C LYS A 72 -12.97 12.96 4.90
N ALA A 73 -13.93 12.26 4.30
CA ALA A 73 -15.30 12.73 4.17
C ALA A 73 -16.12 12.54 5.46
N ILE A 74 -15.67 11.67 6.38
CA ILE A 74 -16.27 11.52 7.70
C ILE A 74 -16.02 12.80 8.50
N LYS A 75 -17.09 13.53 8.80
CA LYS A 75 -17.07 14.66 9.74
C LYS A 75 -17.33 14.09 11.13
N LEU A 76 -16.32 14.12 11.99
CA LEU A 76 -16.42 13.78 13.41
C LEU A 76 -16.93 14.98 14.20
#